data_AF-A0A960E4R3-F1
#
_entry.id   AF-A0A960E4R3-F1
#
_cell.length_a   1.000
_cell.length_b   1.000
_cell.length_c   1.000
_cell.angle_alpha   90.00
_cell.angle_beta   90.00
_cell.angle_gamma   90.00
#
_symmetry.space_group_name_H-M   'P 1'
#
loop_
_entity.id
_entity.type
_entity.pdbx_description
1 polymer ?
#
loop_
_entity_poly.entity_id
_entity_poly.type
_entity_poly.pdbx_seq_one_letter_code
_entity_poly.pdbx_strand_id
1 'polypeptide(L)'
;TLPPREYRNGLGEMAKYAFLGVADLPDLPLDEAVAACVRCKAEVVASDERESGRRAILNYGHTLGHALETAGRYDLRHGEAVAIGLVYAAELARRLGRIDSARVAEHRRVVAGYDLPMRLPEGSDPEQLVDLFARDKKAVEGLTFVLDGPDGVEPVRVDDRRILLEALEELR
;
A
#
# COMPACT_ATOMS: atom_id res chain seq x y z
N THR A 1 13.77 0.57 -25.16
CA THR A 1 12.89 -0.34 -24.38
C THR A 1 12.82 0.18 -22.95
N LEU A 2 11.79 -0.20 -22.17
CA LEU A 2 11.62 0.27 -20.79
C LEU A 2 12.73 -0.32 -19.89
N PRO A 3 13.38 0.47 -19.01
CA PRO A 3 14.37 -0.06 -18.08
C PRO A 3 13.75 -1.08 -17.10
N PRO A 4 14.48 -2.15 -16.71
CA PRO A 4 13.95 -3.18 -15.81
C PRO A 4 13.40 -2.64 -14.48
N ARG A 5 14.05 -1.62 -13.90
CA ARG A 5 13.60 -1.00 -12.64
C ARG A 5 12.29 -0.22 -12.82
N GLU A 6 12.08 0.42 -13.97
CA GLU A 6 10.82 1.10 -14.29
C GLU A 6 9.70 0.11 -14.63
N TYR A 7 10.04 -1.06 -15.17
CA TYR A 7 9.08 -2.16 -15.29
C TYR A 7 8.62 -2.64 -13.91
N ARG A 8 9.57 -2.92 -12.99
CA ARG A 8 9.28 -3.28 -11.60
C ARG A 8 8.48 -2.21 -10.86
N ASN A 9 8.77 -0.92 -11.11
CA ASN A 9 7.98 0.21 -10.59
C ASN A 9 6.49 0.06 -10.94
N GLY A 10 6.16 -0.34 -12.17
CA GLY A 10 4.76 -0.61 -12.56
C GLY A 10 4.15 -1.82 -11.84
N LEU A 11 4.93 -2.87 -11.57
CA LEU A 11 4.47 -4.07 -10.88
C LEU A 11 4.02 -3.80 -9.44
N GLY A 12 4.60 -2.80 -8.77
CA GLY A 12 4.17 -2.39 -7.43
C GLY A 12 2.71 -1.91 -7.38
N GLU A 13 2.29 -1.16 -8.39
CA GLU A 13 0.90 -0.77 -8.56
C GLU A 13 0.01 -1.96 -8.91
N MET A 14 0.49 -2.91 -9.72
CA MET A 14 -0.26 -4.13 -10.02
C MET A 14 -0.48 -5.00 -8.79
N ALA A 15 0.51 -5.12 -7.91
CA ALA A 15 0.38 -5.85 -6.64
C ALA A 15 -0.76 -5.31 -5.77
N LYS A 16 -0.96 -3.97 -5.74
CA LYS A 16 -2.08 -3.34 -5.05
C LYS A 16 -3.44 -3.84 -5.55
N TYR A 17 -3.60 -3.97 -6.87
CA TYR A 17 -4.87 -4.38 -7.47
C TYR A 17 -5.29 -5.81 -7.11
N ALA A 18 -4.35 -6.68 -6.73
CA ALA A 18 -4.67 -8.00 -6.17
C ALA A 18 -5.56 -7.89 -4.91
N PHE A 19 -5.37 -6.86 -4.10
CA PHE A 19 -6.16 -6.61 -2.89
C PHE A 19 -7.43 -5.77 -3.15
N LEU A 20 -7.55 -5.19 -4.34
CA LEU A 20 -8.72 -4.42 -4.76
C LEU A 20 -9.70 -5.26 -5.60
N GLY A 21 -9.54 -6.59 -5.60
CA GLY A 21 -10.44 -7.54 -6.24
C GLY A 21 -10.03 -8.01 -7.63
N VAL A 22 -8.81 -7.72 -8.08
CA VAL A 22 -8.30 -8.23 -9.36
C VAL A 22 -7.51 -9.51 -9.13
N ALA A 23 -8.15 -10.66 -9.37
CA ALA A 23 -7.56 -11.98 -9.19
C ALA A 23 -6.53 -12.33 -10.29
N ASP A 24 -5.65 -13.29 -9.99
CA ASP A 24 -4.79 -14.02 -10.93
C ASP A 24 -3.85 -13.15 -11.80
N LEU A 25 -3.60 -11.90 -11.39
CA LEU A 25 -2.76 -10.95 -12.13
C LEU A 25 -1.38 -11.51 -12.54
N PRO A 26 -0.64 -12.27 -11.69
CA PRO A 26 0.65 -12.84 -12.08
C PRO A 26 0.58 -13.90 -13.18
N ASP A 27 -0.59 -14.54 -13.35
CA ASP A 27 -0.79 -15.64 -14.30
C ASP A 27 -1.33 -15.15 -15.66
N LEU A 28 -1.73 -13.88 -15.74
CA LEU A 28 -2.26 -13.26 -16.95
C LEU A 28 -1.13 -12.76 -17.88
N PRO A 29 -1.35 -12.78 -19.21
CA PRO A 29 -0.56 -11.98 -20.14
C PRO A 29 -0.53 -10.51 -19.70
N LEU A 30 0.62 -9.85 -19.87
CA LEU A 30 0.84 -8.50 -19.33
C LEU A 30 -0.22 -7.49 -19.80
N ASP A 31 -0.62 -7.54 -21.06
CA ASP A 31 -1.64 -6.66 -21.62
C ASP A 31 -3.03 -6.91 -21.02
N GLU A 32 -3.38 -8.17 -20.75
CA GLU A 32 -4.60 -8.54 -20.05
C GLU A 32 -4.59 -8.11 -18.59
N ALA A 33 -3.45 -8.29 -17.90
CA ALA A 33 -3.25 -7.87 -16.52
C ALA A 33 -3.37 -6.34 -16.38
N VAL A 34 -2.73 -5.60 -17.30
CA VAL A 34 -2.86 -4.14 -17.38
C VAL A 34 -4.31 -3.74 -17.65
N ALA A 35 -4.99 -4.38 -18.60
CA ALA A 35 -6.38 -4.09 -18.89
C ALA A 35 -7.30 -4.35 -17.68
N ALA A 36 -7.05 -5.40 -16.90
CA ALA A 36 -7.79 -5.70 -15.69
C ALA A 36 -7.60 -4.63 -14.61
N CYS A 37 -6.37 -4.19 -14.37
CA CYS A 37 -6.07 -3.07 -13.46
C CYS A 37 -6.75 -1.77 -13.90
N VAL A 38 -6.71 -1.46 -15.20
CA VAL A 38 -7.36 -0.27 -15.77
C VAL A 38 -8.88 -0.33 -15.60
N ARG A 39 -9.52 -1.48 -15.84
CA ARG A 39 -10.97 -1.66 -15.61
C ARG A 39 -11.33 -1.44 -14.14
N CYS A 40 -10.61 -2.08 -13.22
CA CYS A 40 -10.84 -1.90 -11.78
C CYS A 40 -10.72 -0.43 -11.37
N LYS A 41 -9.66 0.26 -11.83
CA LYS A 41 -9.49 1.69 -11.56
C LYS A 41 -10.64 2.53 -12.12
N ALA A 42 -11.04 2.27 -13.35
CA ALA A 42 -12.13 2.99 -14.01
C ALA A 42 -13.45 2.81 -13.26
N GLU A 43 -13.78 1.59 -12.83
CA GLU A 43 -14.97 1.29 -12.03
C GLU A 43 -14.95 2.01 -10.68
N VAL A 44 -13.83 1.97 -9.96
CA VAL A 44 -13.67 2.67 -8.67
C VAL A 44 -13.83 4.17 -8.84
N VAL A 45 -13.17 4.77 -9.85
CA VAL A 45 -13.27 6.22 -10.11
C VAL A 45 -14.68 6.62 -10.56
N ALA A 46 -15.32 5.84 -11.43
CA ALA A 46 -16.69 6.11 -11.88
C ALA A 46 -17.71 6.03 -10.73
N SER A 47 -17.48 5.13 -9.76
CA SER A 47 -18.34 5.02 -8.58
C SER A 47 -18.20 6.17 -7.56
N ASP A 48 -17.11 6.95 -7.64
CA ASP A 48 -16.82 8.05 -6.73
C ASP A 48 -15.92 9.12 -7.39
N GLU A 49 -16.47 9.80 -8.40
CA GLU A 49 -15.70 10.76 -9.22
C GLU A 49 -15.11 11.91 -8.41
N ARG A 50 -15.83 12.33 -7.34
CA ARG A 50 -15.48 13.47 -6.48
C ARG A 50 -14.57 13.11 -5.30
N GLU A 51 -14.11 11.86 -5.22
CA GLU A 51 -13.21 11.38 -4.16
C GLU A 51 -13.79 11.62 -2.75
N SER A 52 -15.06 11.27 -2.57
CA SER A 52 -15.82 11.48 -1.34
C SER A 52 -15.86 10.26 -0.42
N GLY A 53 -15.37 9.09 -0.88
CA GLY A 53 -15.34 7.87 -0.10
C GLY A 53 -14.56 6.74 -0.78
N ARG A 54 -15.23 5.94 -1.62
CA ARG A 54 -14.70 4.68 -2.17
C ARG A 54 -13.41 4.85 -2.96
N ARG A 55 -13.20 5.98 -3.64
CA ARG A 55 -11.98 6.20 -4.43
C ARG A 55 -10.69 6.16 -3.60
N ALA A 56 -10.79 6.43 -2.29
CA ALA A 56 -9.67 6.38 -1.37
C ALA A 56 -8.99 5.00 -1.31
N ILE A 57 -9.68 3.90 -1.65
CA ILE A 57 -9.08 2.55 -1.66
C ILE A 57 -7.91 2.44 -2.64
N LEU A 58 -7.85 3.29 -3.67
CA LEU A 58 -6.74 3.34 -4.62
C LEU A 58 -5.42 3.79 -3.96
N ASN A 59 -5.49 4.40 -2.77
CA ASN A 59 -4.35 4.81 -1.97
C ASN A 59 -3.86 3.70 -1.03
N TYR A 60 -4.29 2.45 -1.22
CA TYR A 60 -3.82 1.32 -0.43
C TYR A 60 -2.29 1.18 -0.53
N GLY A 61 -1.62 1.13 0.63
CA GLY A 61 -0.16 1.16 0.75
C GLY A 61 0.52 2.54 0.58
N HIS A 62 -0.19 3.57 0.12
CA HIS A 62 0.46 4.84 -0.27
C HIS A 62 0.91 5.68 0.93
N THR A 63 0.28 5.58 2.10
CA THR A 63 0.66 6.41 3.27
C THR A 63 2.11 6.17 3.69
N LEU A 64 2.54 4.90 3.82
CA LEU A 64 3.94 4.60 4.07
C LEU A 64 4.78 4.79 2.80
N GLY A 65 4.26 4.44 1.63
CA GLY A 65 4.96 4.62 0.35
C GLY A 65 5.48 6.06 0.18
N HIS A 66 4.61 7.05 0.29
CA HIS A 66 4.97 8.47 0.19
C HIS A 66 5.94 8.92 1.29
N ALA A 67 5.79 8.40 2.51
CA ALA A 67 6.72 8.69 3.62
C ALA A 67 8.12 8.16 3.31
N LEU A 68 8.24 6.95 2.78
CA LEU A 68 9.51 6.35 2.35
C LEU A 68 10.14 7.11 1.19
N GLU A 69 9.35 7.49 0.18
CA GLU A 69 9.82 8.31 -0.94
C GLU A 69 10.39 9.64 -0.43
N THR A 70 9.68 10.31 0.47
CA THR A 70 10.10 11.60 1.05
C THR A 70 11.36 11.46 1.91
N ALA A 71 11.39 10.50 2.83
CA ALA A 71 12.52 10.27 3.74
C ALA A 71 13.78 9.85 2.97
N GLY A 72 13.62 8.95 1.98
CA GLY A 72 14.69 8.44 1.14
C GLY A 72 15.07 9.34 -0.03
N ARG A 73 14.52 10.57 -0.12
CA ARG A 73 14.77 11.52 -1.21
C ARG A 73 14.55 10.91 -2.61
N TYR A 74 13.49 10.11 -2.74
CA TYR A 74 13.07 9.44 -3.97
C TYR A 74 14.08 8.41 -4.52
N ASP A 75 14.90 7.82 -3.65
CA ASP A 75 15.78 6.71 -4.04
C ASP A 75 14.99 5.45 -4.41
N LEU A 76 13.96 5.10 -3.63
CA LEU A 76 12.97 4.10 -4.01
C LEU A 76 12.10 4.61 -5.17
N ARG A 77 11.80 3.73 -6.12
CA ARG A 77 10.74 3.97 -7.09
C ARG A 77 9.38 3.84 -6.42
N HIS A 78 8.40 4.53 -6.97
CA HIS A 78 7.06 4.59 -6.39
C HIS A 78 6.46 3.22 -6.09
N GLY A 79 6.46 2.29 -7.05
CA GLY A 79 5.98 0.93 -6.84
C GLY A 79 6.79 0.11 -5.84
N GLU A 80 8.10 0.38 -5.70
CA GLU A 80 8.92 -0.22 -4.64
C GLU A 80 8.46 0.27 -3.26
N ALA A 81 8.19 1.56 -3.12
CA ALA A 81 7.70 2.14 -1.87
C ALA A 81 6.26 1.71 -1.54
N VAL A 82 5.37 1.66 -2.54
CA VAL A 82 4.00 1.16 -2.40
C VAL A 82 3.99 -0.29 -1.96
N ALA A 83 4.86 -1.15 -2.50
CA ALA A 83 4.97 -2.55 -2.10
C ALA A 83 5.28 -2.73 -0.60
N ILE A 84 6.24 -1.96 -0.07
CA ILE A 84 6.55 -1.92 1.36
C ILE A 84 5.33 -1.41 2.14
N GLY A 85 4.67 -0.38 1.62
CA GLY A 85 3.47 0.18 2.20
C GLY A 85 2.28 -0.78 2.28
N LEU A 86 2.10 -1.69 1.30
CA LEU A 86 1.07 -2.72 1.33
C LEU A 86 1.29 -3.69 2.50
N VAL A 87 2.53 -4.11 2.72
CA VAL A 87 2.87 -5.00 3.85
C VAL A 87 2.69 -4.29 5.19
N TYR A 88 3.08 -3.02 5.28
CA TYR A 88 2.82 -2.21 6.47
C TYR A 88 1.33 -2.06 6.76
N ALA A 89 0.52 -1.76 5.75
CA ALA A 89 -0.92 -1.62 5.91
C ALA A 89 -1.57 -2.92 6.39
N ALA A 90 -1.07 -4.08 5.94
CA ALA A 90 -1.50 -5.38 6.42
C ALA A 90 -1.12 -5.61 7.90
N GLU A 91 0.12 -5.33 8.30
CA GLU A 91 0.54 -5.47 9.71
C GLU A 91 -0.23 -4.53 10.64
N LEU A 92 -0.49 -3.30 10.19
CA LEU A 92 -1.32 -2.34 10.90
C LEU A 92 -2.77 -2.85 11.04
N ALA A 93 -3.37 -3.36 9.96
CA ALA A 93 -4.70 -3.96 9.99
C ALA A 93 -4.77 -5.16 10.95
N ARG A 94 -3.74 -6.01 10.98
CA ARG A 94 -3.65 -7.15 11.91
C ARG A 94 -3.59 -6.70 13.36
N ARG A 95 -2.78 -5.67 13.67
CA ARG A 95 -2.68 -5.11 15.03
C ARG A 95 -3.98 -4.48 15.51
N LEU A 96 -4.78 -3.95 14.58
CA LEU A 96 -6.14 -3.44 14.84
C LEU A 96 -7.20 -4.55 14.87
N GLY A 97 -6.83 -5.83 14.71
CA GLY A 97 -7.75 -6.97 14.73
C GLY A 97 -8.66 -7.08 13.50
N ARG A 98 -8.35 -6.38 12.40
CA ARG A 98 -9.16 -6.37 11.18
C ARG A 98 -8.92 -7.59 10.29
N ILE A 99 -7.68 -8.08 10.30
CA ILE A 99 -7.26 -9.26 9.56
C ILE A 99 -6.38 -10.15 10.45
N ASP A 100 -6.20 -11.41 10.06
CA ASP A 100 -5.35 -12.35 10.79
C ASP A 100 -3.92 -12.44 10.19
N SER A 101 -3.07 -13.25 10.83
CA SER A 101 -1.69 -13.47 10.35
C SER A 101 -1.64 -14.20 9.00
N ALA A 102 -2.64 -15.03 8.66
CA ALA A 102 -2.71 -15.71 7.37
C ALA A 102 -2.92 -14.70 6.24
N ARG A 103 -3.76 -13.69 6.46
CA ARG A 103 -3.99 -12.61 5.51
C ARG A 103 -2.76 -11.72 5.35
N VAL A 104 -2.01 -11.43 6.42
CA VAL A 104 -0.71 -10.74 6.29
C VAL A 104 0.29 -11.58 5.47
N ALA A 105 0.34 -12.89 5.70
CA ALA A 105 1.20 -13.79 4.93
C ALA A 105 0.83 -13.80 3.44
N GLU A 106 -0.45 -13.66 3.10
CA GLU A 106 -0.91 -13.46 1.73
C GLU A 106 -0.37 -12.16 1.12
N HIS A 107 -0.39 -11.05 1.87
CA HIS A 107 0.17 -9.79 1.39
C HIS A 107 1.65 -9.93 1.02
N ARG A 108 2.42 -10.59 1.90
CA ARG A 108 3.84 -10.88 1.66
C ARG A 108 4.03 -11.79 0.44
N ARG A 109 3.19 -12.81 0.26
CA ARG A 109 3.25 -13.72 -0.92
C ARG A 109 2.97 -12.99 -2.22
N VAL A 110 1.95 -12.14 -2.28
CA VAL A 110 1.62 -11.35 -3.48
C VAL A 110 2.79 -10.42 -3.84
N VAL A 111 3.29 -9.65 -2.87
CA VAL A 111 4.44 -8.75 -3.09
C VAL A 111 5.68 -9.52 -3.55
N ALA A 112 5.97 -10.67 -2.94
CA ALA A 112 7.08 -11.53 -3.33
C ALA A 112 6.95 -12.06 -4.77
N GLY A 113 5.73 -12.36 -5.23
CA GLY A 113 5.46 -12.82 -6.60
C GLY A 113 5.88 -11.83 -7.69
N TYR A 114 6.04 -10.54 -7.34
CA TYR A 114 6.48 -9.48 -8.24
C TYR A 114 7.96 -9.08 -8.06
N ASP A 115 8.73 -9.79 -7.23
CA ASP A 115 10.14 -9.47 -6.93
C ASP A 115 10.31 -8.01 -6.41
N LEU A 116 9.40 -7.61 -5.50
CA LEU A 116 9.35 -6.27 -4.92
C LEU A 116 9.88 -6.26 -3.47
N PRO A 117 10.46 -5.13 -3.02
CA PRO A 117 10.88 -4.99 -1.64
C PRO A 117 9.66 -4.97 -0.70
N MET A 118 9.86 -5.54 0.49
CA MET A 118 8.82 -5.65 1.52
C MET A 118 9.32 -5.27 2.92
N ARG A 119 10.56 -4.77 3.01
CA ARG A 119 11.21 -4.33 4.24
C ARG A 119 11.52 -2.84 4.16
N LEU A 120 11.63 -2.21 5.31
CA LEU A 120 12.13 -0.85 5.39
C LEU A 120 13.57 -0.79 4.86
N PRO A 121 13.93 0.24 4.08
CA PRO A 121 15.32 0.48 3.72
C PRO A 121 16.22 0.58 4.96
N GLU A 122 17.45 0.10 4.85
CA GLU A 122 18.42 0.21 5.93
C GLU A 122 18.62 1.67 6.36
N GLY A 123 18.65 1.92 7.67
CA GLY A 123 18.77 3.26 8.23
C GLY A 123 17.49 4.09 8.22
N SER A 124 16.34 3.51 7.84
CA SER A 124 15.05 4.16 8.01
C SER A 124 14.77 4.45 9.49
N ASP A 125 14.30 5.66 9.79
CA ASP A 125 13.86 6.08 11.13
C ASP A 125 12.33 5.96 11.24
N PRO A 126 11.79 5.00 12.01
CA PRO A 126 10.34 4.85 12.16
C PRO A 126 9.64 6.07 12.73
N GLU A 127 10.28 6.82 13.64
CA GLU A 127 9.68 8.02 14.22
C GLU A 127 9.54 9.11 13.15
N GLN A 128 10.56 9.29 12.32
CA GLN A 128 10.51 10.18 11.17
C GLN A 128 9.41 9.76 10.18
N LEU A 129 9.27 8.47 9.90
CA LEU A 129 8.22 7.97 9.00
C LEU A 129 6.82 8.24 9.54
N VAL A 130 6.59 8.03 10.83
CA VAL A 130 5.30 8.34 11.47
C VAL A 130 5.02 9.85 11.47
N ASP A 131 6.03 10.68 11.67
CA ASP A 131 5.89 12.14 11.58
C ASP A 131 5.53 12.61 10.17
N LEU A 132 6.01 11.91 9.14
CA LEU A 132 5.68 12.20 7.74
C LEU A 132 4.21 11.87 7.43
N PHE A 133 3.59 10.89 8.10
CA PHE A 133 2.15 10.62 7.93
C PHE A 133 1.30 11.86 8.24
N ALA A 134 1.69 12.64 9.27
CA ALA A 134 0.97 13.81 9.72
C ALA A 134 1.16 15.05 8.83
N ARG A 135 2.24 15.10 8.04
CA ARG A 135 2.47 16.22 7.11
C ARG A 135 1.54 16.20 5.91
N ASP A 136 1.07 15.02 5.52
CA ASP A 136 0.17 14.83 4.39
C ASP A 136 -1.27 15.27 4.71
N LYS A 137 -1.62 15.42 5.99
CA LYS A 137 -2.97 15.80 6.43
C LYS A 137 -2.91 16.86 7.53
N LYS A 138 -3.02 18.13 7.13
CA LYS A 138 -3.45 19.22 8.01
C LYS A 138 -4.90 18.96 8.47
N ALA A 139 -5.13 18.09 9.43
CA ALA A 139 -6.47 17.88 10.00
C ALA A 139 -6.37 17.48 11.47
N VAL A 140 -7.24 18.09 12.27
CA VAL A 140 -7.27 18.16 13.74
C VAL A 140 -7.71 16.83 14.39
N GLU A 141 -7.60 15.72 13.67
CA GLU A 141 -8.52 14.59 13.83
C GLU A 141 -7.90 13.24 13.37
N GLY A 142 -6.69 12.90 13.81
CA GLY A 142 -6.10 11.57 13.55
C GLY A 142 -5.75 11.28 12.08
N LEU A 143 -5.10 10.13 11.83
CA LEU A 143 -4.60 9.76 10.52
C LEU A 143 -5.54 8.73 9.88
N THR A 144 -6.07 9.03 8.68
CA THR A 144 -6.79 8.04 7.89
C THR A 144 -5.80 7.24 7.04
N PHE A 145 -5.71 5.94 7.32
CA PHE A 145 -5.03 4.93 6.52
C PHE A 145 -6.06 4.19 5.66
N VAL A 146 -5.60 3.53 4.61
CA VAL A 146 -6.41 2.59 3.84
C VAL A 146 -5.96 1.20 4.25
N LEU A 147 -6.85 0.39 4.83
CA LEU A 147 -6.51 -0.88 5.46
C LEU A 147 -7.45 -2.00 4.99
N ASP A 148 -6.91 -3.22 4.89
CA ASP A 148 -7.72 -4.42 4.65
C ASP A 148 -8.57 -4.78 5.89
N GLY A 149 -9.62 -5.56 5.70
CA GLY A 149 -10.55 -5.93 6.76
C GLY A 149 -11.65 -6.89 6.31
N PRO A 150 -12.69 -7.10 7.16
CA PRO A 150 -13.73 -8.11 6.91
C PRO A 150 -14.49 -7.91 5.59
N ASP A 151 -14.72 -6.65 5.21
CA ASP A 151 -15.44 -6.27 3.98
C ASP A 151 -14.48 -5.82 2.86
N GLY A 152 -13.20 -6.12 3.00
CA GLY A 152 -12.13 -5.69 2.11
C GLY A 152 -11.50 -4.35 2.52
N VAL A 153 -10.81 -3.74 1.55
CA VAL A 153 -10.00 -2.53 1.76
C VAL A 153 -10.88 -1.29 1.92
N GLU A 154 -10.68 -0.53 2.99
CA GLU A 154 -11.42 0.70 3.28
C GLU A 154 -10.58 1.75 4.03
N PRO A 155 -11.00 3.03 4.05
CA PRO A 155 -10.39 4.05 4.90
C PRO A 155 -10.67 3.81 6.39
N VAL A 156 -9.63 3.79 7.21
CA VAL A 156 -9.68 3.56 8.66
C VAL A 156 -8.90 4.65 9.37
N ARG A 157 -9.50 5.23 10.42
CA ARG A 157 -8.84 6.23 11.27
C ARG A 157 -8.00 5.54 12.34
N VAL A 158 -6.76 5.99 12.49
CA VAL A 158 -5.82 5.51 13.50
C VAL A 158 -5.19 6.72 14.19
N ASP A 159 -5.25 6.73 15.52
CA ASP A 159 -4.73 7.78 16.39
C ASP A 159 -3.69 7.26 17.41
N ASP A 160 -3.60 5.95 17.63
CA ASP A 160 -2.56 5.35 18.48
C ASP A 160 -1.21 5.29 17.75
N ARG A 161 -0.36 6.27 18.02
CA ARG A 161 1.03 6.34 17.52
C ARG A 161 1.83 5.07 17.81
N ARG A 162 1.62 4.43 18.96
CA ARG A 162 2.36 3.23 19.35
C ARG A 162 2.07 2.08 18.39
N ILE A 163 0.81 1.89 18.00
CA ILE A 163 0.43 0.84 17.04
C ILE A 163 1.08 1.10 15.66
N LEU A 164 1.20 2.35 15.23
CA LEU A 164 1.89 2.72 13.98
C LEU A 164 3.36 2.32 14.02
N LEU A 165 4.05 2.65 15.12
CA LEU A 165 5.46 2.29 15.32
C LEU A 165 5.65 0.77 15.39
N GLU A 166 4.82 0.08 16.17
CA GLU A 166 4.90 -1.38 16.28
C GLU A 166 4.61 -2.10 14.95
N ALA A 167 3.78 -1.54 14.08
CA ALA A 167 3.58 -2.06 12.73
C ALA A 167 4.83 -1.87 11.84
N LEU A 168 5.57 -0.76 11.99
CA LEU A 168 6.83 -0.54 11.27
C LEU A 168 7.94 -1.52 11.70
N GLU A 169 7.95 -1.93 12.97
CA GLU A 169 8.93 -2.90 13.49
C GLU A 169 8.85 -4.27 12.80
N GLU A 170 7.66 -4.69 12.34
CA GLU A 170 7.44 -5.95 11.60
C GLU A 170 8.04 -5.96 10.18
N LEU A 171 8.53 -4.80 9.73
CA LEU A 171 9.12 -4.59 8.40
C LEU A 171 10.64 -4.39 8.44
N ARG A 172 11.27 -4.50 9.62
CA ARG A 172 12.73 -4.48 9.74
C ARG A 172 13.39 -5.74 9.15
#